data_AF-K1V9X0-F1
#
_entry.id   AF-K1V9X0-F1
#
_cell.length_a   1.000
_cell.length_b   1.000
_cell.length_c   1.000
_cell.angle_alpha   90.00
_cell.angle_beta   90.00
_cell.angle_gamma   90.00
#
_symmetry.space_group_name_H-M   'P 1'
#
loop_
_entity.id
_entity.type
_entity.pdbx_description
1 polymer ?
#
loop_
_entity_poly.entity_id
_entity_poly.type
_entity_poly.pdbx_seq_one_letter_code
_entity_poly.pdbx_strand_id
1 'polypeptide(L)'
;MSGRINQPNRVETWLLQDGEKRLTISEDAKIPNAATFVLRAQDHTLGNMLRAQLLLDPTVLFAGYKLPHPLENVISIKIQTDERSNPADALKRACQQLINQTLSIKKQFQDQARNIEMGMGPDAAVAQPATGGYDPYGDGFGAATQVPARDNNAGDVYDF
;
A
#
# COMPACT_ATOMS: atom_id res chain seq x y z
N MET A 1 30.91 -18.90 32.69
CA MET A 1 30.85 -19.12 31.23
C MET A 1 29.74 -18.26 30.68
N SER A 2 30.07 -17.13 30.04
CA SER A 2 29.08 -16.15 29.59
C SER A 2 28.19 -16.78 28.51
N GLY A 3 26.89 -16.88 28.79
CA GLY A 3 25.88 -17.43 27.90
C GLY A 3 25.74 -16.56 26.66
N ARG A 4 26.50 -16.88 25.61
CA ARG A 4 26.26 -16.33 24.28
C ARG A 4 24.98 -16.97 23.73
N ILE A 5 23.92 -16.17 23.67
CA ILE A 5 22.65 -16.52 23.05
C ILE A 5 22.89 -16.65 21.54
N ASN A 6 22.41 -17.74 20.92
CA ASN A 6 22.45 -17.95 19.46
C ASN A 6 21.40 -17.10 18.74
N GLN A 7 21.40 -15.78 18.99
CA GLN A 7 20.49 -14.84 18.36
C GLN A 7 21.31 -13.96 17.41
N PRO A 8 20.94 -13.90 16.11
CA PRO A 8 21.58 -12.98 15.18
C PRO A 8 21.31 -11.53 15.58
N ASN A 9 22.17 -10.61 15.13
CA ASN A 9 22.00 -9.22 15.47
C ASN A 9 20.78 -8.64 14.73
N ARG A 10 19.95 -7.85 15.41
CA ARG A 10 18.74 -7.24 14.85
C ARG A 10 19.02 -6.35 13.63
N VAL A 11 20.21 -5.78 13.50
CA VAL A 11 20.58 -4.93 12.35
C VAL A 11 20.78 -5.73 11.07
N GLU A 12 21.19 -6.99 11.17
CA GLU A 12 21.42 -7.89 10.02
C GLU A 12 20.13 -8.21 9.26
N THR A 13 18.97 -7.91 9.88
CA THR A 13 17.64 -8.02 9.28
C THR A 13 17.48 -7.09 8.05
N TRP A 14 18.10 -5.92 8.06
CA TRP A 14 17.92 -4.90 7.01
C TRP A 14 19.24 -4.33 6.46
N LEU A 15 20.35 -4.55 7.17
CA LEU A 15 21.68 -4.16 6.73
C LEU A 15 22.29 -5.29 5.89
N LEU A 16 22.79 -4.95 4.71
CA LEU A 16 23.52 -5.90 3.87
C LEU A 16 24.90 -6.16 4.45
N GLN A 17 25.37 -7.39 4.35
CA GLN A 17 26.73 -7.74 4.74
C GLN A 17 27.74 -7.25 3.70
N ASP A 18 28.99 -7.11 4.12
CA ASP A 18 30.07 -6.62 3.26
C ASP A 18 30.23 -7.50 2.01
N GLY A 19 30.06 -6.89 0.83
CA GLY A 19 30.18 -7.54 -0.47
C GLY A 19 28.87 -8.11 -1.05
N GLU A 20 27.75 -8.08 -0.31
CA GLU A 20 26.46 -8.52 -0.84
C GLU A 20 25.80 -7.45 -1.72
N LYS A 21 25.22 -7.88 -2.86
CA LYS A 21 24.41 -7.02 -3.72
C LYS A 21 22.95 -7.07 -3.29
N ARG A 22 22.29 -5.91 -3.27
CA ARG A 22 20.88 -5.80 -2.90
C ARG A 22 19.94 -6.48 -3.87
N LEU A 23 20.28 -6.46 -5.16
CA LEU A 23 19.53 -7.08 -6.23
C LEU A 23 20.46 -7.97 -7.05
N THR A 24 20.05 -9.21 -7.26
CA THR A 24 20.66 -10.14 -8.22
C THR A 24 19.58 -10.59 -9.20
N ILE A 25 19.90 -10.60 -10.49
CA ILE A 25 18.98 -11.00 -11.55
C ILE A 25 19.50 -12.31 -12.14
N SER A 26 18.62 -13.30 -12.25
CA SER A 26 18.88 -14.58 -12.91
C SER A 26 17.79 -14.82 -13.94
N GLU A 27 18.17 -14.87 -15.22
CA GLU A 27 17.25 -15.24 -16.30
C GLU A 27 16.90 -16.73 -16.20
N ASP A 28 15.68 -17.10 -16.57
CA ASP A 28 15.23 -18.50 -16.57
C ASP A 28 15.48 -19.11 -17.95
N ALA A 29 16.32 -20.14 -18.02
CA ALA A 29 16.63 -20.81 -19.28
C ALA A 29 15.46 -21.69 -19.81
N LYS A 30 14.49 -22.04 -18.95
CA LYS A 30 13.41 -22.97 -19.32
C LYS A 30 12.18 -22.27 -19.88
N ILE A 31 11.97 -21.00 -19.53
CA ILE A 31 10.77 -20.25 -19.87
C ILE A 31 11.21 -18.97 -20.59
N PRO A 32 10.71 -18.70 -21.81
CA PRO A 32 11.06 -17.48 -22.53
C PRO A 32 10.55 -16.25 -21.78
N ASN A 33 11.31 -15.15 -21.86
CA ASN A 33 10.99 -13.87 -21.22
C ASN A 33 10.62 -14.00 -19.74
N ALA A 34 11.34 -14.88 -19.01
CA ALA A 34 11.19 -15.04 -17.58
C ALA A 34 12.51 -14.74 -16.86
N ALA A 35 12.42 -14.02 -15.75
CA ALA A 35 13.55 -13.72 -14.89
C ALA A 35 13.16 -13.85 -13.41
N THR A 36 14.14 -14.27 -12.61
CA THR A 36 14.06 -14.34 -11.16
C THR A 36 14.94 -13.24 -10.57
N PHE A 37 14.32 -12.36 -9.80
CA PHE A 37 14.95 -11.26 -9.09
C PHE A 37 15.09 -11.65 -7.62
N VAL A 38 16.32 -11.72 -7.13
CA VAL A 38 16.62 -12.01 -5.73
C VAL A 38 16.99 -10.70 -5.03
N LEU A 39 16.15 -10.30 -4.08
CA LEU A 39 16.33 -9.10 -3.27
C LEU A 39 16.75 -9.50 -1.86
N ARG A 40 17.90 -9.02 -1.41
CA ARG A 40 18.41 -9.25 -0.05
C ARG A 40 18.00 -8.15 0.90
N ALA A 41 17.95 -8.50 2.18
CA ALA A 41 17.53 -7.64 3.29
C ALA A 41 16.13 -7.03 3.07
N GLN A 42 15.21 -7.82 2.53
CA GLN A 42 13.83 -7.42 2.22
C GLN A 42 12.86 -8.54 2.62
N ASP A 43 11.60 -8.18 2.82
CA ASP A 43 10.55 -9.04 3.35
C ASP A 43 9.26 -8.95 2.51
N HIS A 44 8.17 -9.49 3.06
CA HIS A 44 6.84 -9.46 2.45
C HIS A 44 6.33 -8.05 2.18
N THR A 45 6.79 -7.04 2.93
CA THR A 45 6.37 -5.65 2.77
C THR A 45 6.65 -5.15 1.35
N LEU A 46 7.89 -5.34 0.87
CA LEU A 46 8.26 -4.98 -0.50
C LEU A 46 7.76 -6.02 -1.51
N GLY A 47 7.90 -7.31 -1.19
CA GLY A 47 7.56 -8.40 -2.11
C GLY A 47 6.09 -8.41 -2.53
N ASN A 48 5.18 -8.26 -1.57
CA ASN A 48 3.75 -8.23 -1.85
C ASN A 48 3.34 -6.99 -2.64
N MET A 49 3.91 -5.83 -2.31
CA MET A 49 3.64 -4.58 -3.01
C MET A 49 4.06 -4.64 -4.48
N LEU A 50 5.25 -5.15 -4.77
CA LEU A 50 5.73 -5.32 -6.14
C LEU A 50 4.90 -6.35 -6.91
N ARG A 51 4.60 -7.50 -6.28
CA ARG A 51 3.75 -8.53 -6.90
C ARG A 51 2.39 -7.97 -7.30
N ALA A 52 1.72 -7.25 -6.40
CA ALA A 52 0.41 -6.68 -6.67
C ALA A 52 0.44 -5.75 -7.89
N GLN A 53 1.46 -4.91 -8.02
CA GLN A 53 1.56 -3.93 -9.11
C GLN A 53 1.96 -4.56 -10.43
N LEU A 54 2.85 -5.56 -10.39
CA LEU A 54 3.19 -6.33 -11.58
C LEU A 54 1.98 -7.06 -12.16
N LEU A 55 1.06 -7.55 -11.31
CA LEU A 55 -0.17 -8.20 -11.77
C LEU A 55 -1.20 -7.22 -12.36
N LEU A 56 -1.05 -5.91 -12.14
CA LEU A 56 -1.88 -4.90 -12.80
C LEU A 56 -1.41 -4.60 -14.23
N ASP A 57 -0.17 -4.92 -14.58
CA ASP A 57 0.39 -4.69 -15.90
C ASP A 57 -0.06 -5.78 -16.88
N PRO A 58 -0.81 -5.46 -17.95
CA PRO A 58 -1.30 -6.45 -18.90
C PRO A 58 -0.20 -7.11 -19.75
N THR A 59 1.03 -6.59 -19.71
CA THR A 59 2.18 -7.20 -20.39
C THR A 59 2.86 -8.29 -19.57
N VAL A 60 2.50 -8.41 -18.29
CA VAL A 60 3.01 -9.43 -17.37
C VAL A 60 2.08 -10.64 -17.40
N LEU A 61 2.62 -11.80 -17.78
CA LEU A 61 1.89 -13.07 -17.82
C LEU A 61 1.89 -13.75 -16.45
N PHE A 62 2.99 -13.61 -15.71
CA PHE A 62 3.13 -14.19 -14.38
C PHE A 62 3.99 -13.29 -13.49
N ALA A 63 3.52 -13.08 -12.27
CA ALA A 63 4.32 -12.47 -11.20
C ALA A 63 4.02 -13.15 -9.87
N GLY A 64 5.07 -13.67 -9.25
CA GLY A 64 5.00 -14.30 -7.93
C GLY A 64 6.25 -14.01 -7.13
N TYR A 65 6.11 -13.98 -5.80
CA TYR A 65 7.27 -13.88 -4.92
C TYR A 65 7.20 -14.95 -3.83
N LYS A 66 8.37 -15.32 -3.31
CA LYS A 66 8.48 -16.21 -2.16
C LYS A 66 9.61 -15.76 -1.23
N LEU A 67 9.40 -16.00 0.05
CA LEU A 67 10.45 -16.01 1.08
C LEU A 67 10.92 -17.46 1.22
N PRO A 68 12.18 -17.80 0.88
CA PRO A 68 12.66 -19.18 0.90
C PRO A 68 12.71 -19.76 2.32
N HIS A 69 13.04 -18.93 3.31
CA HIS A 69 13.06 -19.32 4.71
C HIS A 69 12.74 -18.12 5.62
N PRO A 70 11.92 -18.24 6.67
CA PRO A 70 11.55 -17.12 7.56
C PRO A 70 12.71 -16.47 8.32
N LEU A 71 13.80 -17.22 8.58
CA LEU A 71 15.00 -16.70 9.26
C LEU A 71 15.90 -15.88 8.33
N GLU A 72 15.67 -15.91 7.02
CA GLU A 72 16.48 -15.21 6.03
C GLU A 72 15.64 -14.13 5.35
N ASN A 73 16.08 -12.88 5.44
CA ASN A 73 15.38 -11.76 4.83
C ASN A 73 15.76 -11.60 3.36
N VAL A 74 15.42 -12.62 2.57
CA VAL A 74 15.70 -12.65 1.13
C VAL A 74 14.41 -13.00 0.41
N ILE A 75 13.94 -12.14 -0.49
CA ILE A 75 12.78 -12.44 -1.33
C ILE A 75 13.23 -12.80 -2.74
N SER A 76 12.59 -13.80 -3.32
CA SER A 76 12.76 -14.18 -4.72
C SER A 76 11.48 -13.87 -5.48
N ILE A 77 11.53 -12.95 -6.43
CA ILE A 77 10.43 -12.55 -7.29
C ILE A 77 10.64 -13.16 -8.67
N LYS A 78 9.68 -13.95 -9.15
CA LYS A 78 9.69 -14.50 -10.50
C LYS A 78 8.68 -13.74 -11.35
N ILE A 79 9.16 -13.23 -12.49
CA ILE A 79 8.37 -12.44 -13.43
C ILE A 79 8.49 -13.08 -14.80
N GLN A 80 7.37 -13.22 -15.49
CA GLN A 80 7.29 -13.60 -16.89
C GLN A 80 6.47 -12.56 -17.63
N THR A 81 7.00 -12.07 -18.74
CA THR A 81 6.34 -11.09 -19.59
C THR A 81 6.06 -11.66 -20.97
N ASP A 82 5.17 -10.99 -21.69
CA ASP A 82 4.95 -11.20 -23.12
C ASP A 82 6.14 -10.70 -23.95
N GLU A 83 6.20 -11.06 -25.23
CA GLU A 83 7.29 -10.69 -26.16
C GLU A 83 7.45 -9.18 -26.36
N ARG A 84 6.42 -8.40 -26.03
CA ARG A 84 6.39 -6.94 -26.12
C ARG A 84 7.19 -6.23 -25.03
N SER A 85 7.57 -6.92 -23.95
CA SER A 85 8.25 -6.31 -22.79
C SER A 85 9.29 -7.23 -22.17
N ASN A 86 10.35 -6.65 -21.63
CA ASN A 86 11.34 -7.34 -20.82
C ASN A 86 10.87 -7.42 -19.35
N PRO A 87 11.08 -8.53 -18.62
CA PRO A 87 10.80 -8.61 -17.18
C PRO A 87 11.46 -7.52 -16.34
N ALA A 88 12.69 -7.11 -16.70
CA ALA A 88 13.41 -6.05 -15.99
C ALA A 88 12.72 -4.68 -16.16
N ASP A 89 12.22 -4.39 -17.35
CA ASP A 89 11.49 -3.15 -17.65
C ASP A 89 10.12 -3.14 -16.99
N ALA A 90 9.41 -4.28 -16.98
CA ALA A 90 8.16 -4.43 -16.25
C ALA A 90 8.33 -4.14 -14.75
N LEU A 91 9.39 -4.68 -14.13
CA LEU A 91 9.74 -4.37 -12.74
C LEU A 91 10.03 -2.88 -12.52
N LYS A 92 10.79 -2.26 -13.42
CA LYS A 92 11.11 -0.82 -13.34
C LYS A 92 9.85 0.05 -13.42
N ARG A 93 8.93 -0.26 -14.34
CA ARG A 93 7.64 0.44 -14.47
C ARG A 93 6.79 0.28 -13.22
N ALA A 94 6.69 -0.94 -12.68
CA ALA A 94 5.95 -1.19 -11.44
C ALA A 94 6.51 -0.37 -10.26
N CYS A 95 7.84 -0.30 -10.11
CA CYS A 95 8.49 0.54 -9.09
C CYS A 95 8.14 2.03 -9.26
N GLN A 96 8.18 2.56 -10.49
CA GLN A 96 7.86 3.96 -10.76
C GLN A 96 6.39 4.28 -10.47
N GLN A 97 5.48 3.38 -10.84
CA GLN A 97 4.05 3.52 -10.52
C GLN A 97 3.82 3.53 -9.01
N LEU A 98 4.48 2.66 -8.26
CA LEU A 98 4.40 2.64 -6.79
C LEU A 98 4.88 3.93 -6.14
N ILE A 99 6.00 4.47 -6.61
CA ILE A 99 6.53 5.74 -6.12
C ILE A 99 5.49 6.85 -6.36
N ASN A 100 4.93 6.92 -7.56
CA ASN A 100 3.93 7.93 -7.91
C ASN A 100 2.65 7.79 -7.07
N GLN A 101 2.14 6.57 -6.87
CA GLN A 101 0.97 6.31 -6.03
C GLN A 101 1.25 6.74 -4.58
N THR A 102 2.39 6.34 -4.02
CA THR A 102 2.77 6.69 -2.64
C THR A 102 2.90 8.20 -2.45
N LEU A 103 3.49 8.90 -3.43
CA LEU A 103 3.60 10.37 -3.40
C LEU A 103 2.22 11.05 -3.49
N SER A 104 1.31 10.51 -4.31
CA SER A 104 -0.06 11.02 -4.42
C SER A 104 -0.82 10.85 -3.10
N ILE A 105 -0.74 9.66 -2.48
CA ILE A 105 -1.35 9.39 -1.18
C ILE A 105 -0.76 10.31 -0.09
N LYS A 106 0.56 10.46 -0.05
CA LYS A 106 1.23 11.36 0.88
C LYS A 106 0.72 12.79 0.74
N LYS A 107 0.59 13.30 -0.50
CA LYS A 107 0.09 14.65 -0.75
C LYS A 107 -1.36 14.79 -0.27
N GLN A 108 -2.24 13.88 -0.67
CA GLN A 108 -3.65 13.90 -0.26
C GLN A 108 -3.78 13.86 1.27
N PHE A 109 -2.99 13.01 1.93
CA PHE A 109 -2.97 12.91 3.39
C PHE A 109 -2.50 14.22 4.05
N GLN A 110 -1.43 14.84 3.55
CA GLN A 110 -0.93 16.12 4.06
C GLN A 110 -1.93 17.26 3.86
N ASP A 111 -2.61 17.30 2.71
CA ASP A 111 -3.64 18.30 2.42
C ASP A 111 -4.82 18.13 3.39
N GLN A 112 -5.27 16.88 3.63
CA GLN A 112 -6.36 16.62 4.59
C GLN A 112 -5.97 16.89 6.04
N ALA A 113 -4.74 16.53 6.44
CA ALA A 113 -4.24 16.86 7.78
C ALA A 113 -4.25 18.37 8.02
N ARG A 114 -3.82 19.16 7.02
CA ARG A 114 -3.86 20.62 7.10
C ARG A 114 -5.29 21.17 7.15
N ASN A 115 -6.22 20.59 6.39
CA ASN A 115 -7.63 21.00 6.43
C ASN A 115 -8.23 20.79 7.82
N ILE A 116 -7.92 19.65 8.47
CA ILE A 116 -8.36 19.35 9.84
C ILE A 116 -7.76 20.35 10.84
N GLU A 117 -6.47 20.67 10.73
CA GLU A 117 -5.82 21.69 11.56
C GLU A 117 -6.47 23.08 11.41
N MET A 118 -6.93 23.43 10.20
CA MET A 118 -7.65 24.67 9.93
C MET A 118 -9.13 24.64 10.35
N GLY A 119 -9.61 23.57 11.01
CA GLY A 119 -11.00 23.44 11.46
C GLY A 119 -11.99 23.08 10.35
N MET A 120 -11.50 22.82 9.13
CA MET A 120 -12.29 22.23 8.04
C MET A 120 -12.29 20.71 8.24
N GLY A 121 -13.07 20.26 9.23
CA GLY A 121 -13.29 18.84 9.49
C GLY A 121 -13.94 18.13 8.28
N PRO A 122 -13.89 16.79 8.23
CA PRO A 122 -14.48 16.01 7.14
C PRO A 122 -15.98 16.27 6.95
N ASP A 123 -16.67 16.70 8.01
CA ASP A 123 -18.11 17.07 7.97
C ASP A 123 -18.38 18.40 7.25
N ALA A 124 -17.40 19.29 7.15
CA ALA A 124 -17.56 20.58 6.47
C ALA A 124 -17.60 20.45 4.94
N ALA A 125 -17.00 19.38 4.38
CA ALA A 125 -17.02 19.10 2.95
C ALA A 125 -18.35 18.46 2.47
N VAL A 126 -19.20 18.00 3.41
CA VAL A 126 -20.57 17.54 3.13
C VAL A 126 -21.60 18.63 3.44
N ALA A 127 -21.21 19.90 3.30
CA ALA A 127 -22.19 20.96 3.10
C ALA A 127 -22.82 20.73 1.72
N GLN A 128 -23.90 19.95 1.70
CA GLN A 128 -24.82 19.87 0.56
C GLN A 128 -25.08 21.30 0.09
N PRO A 129 -25.02 21.60 -1.22
CA PRO A 129 -25.49 22.87 -1.71
C PRO A 129 -26.92 23.03 -1.17
N ALA A 130 -27.22 24.20 -0.60
CA ALA A 130 -28.56 24.54 -0.16
C ALA A 130 -29.49 24.64 -1.38
N THR A 131 -29.80 23.51 -2.00
CA THR A 131 -30.89 23.35 -2.96
C THR A 131 -32.16 23.41 -2.14
N GLY A 132 -32.83 24.57 -2.22
CA GLY A 132 -34.14 24.80 -1.62
C GLY A 132 -35.06 23.61 -1.86
N GLY A 133 -35.61 23.09 -0.76
CA GLY A 133 -36.52 21.97 -0.78
C GLY A 133 -37.71 22.27 -1.68
N TYR A 134 -37.87 21.50 -2.75
CA TYR A 134 -39.14 21.41 -3.45
C TYR A 134 -39.99 20.39 -2.69
N ASP A 135 -40.98 20.89 -1.95
CA ASP A 135 -42.05 20.08 -1.34
C ASP A 135 -43.18 19.92 -2.39
N PRO A 136 -43.36 18.73 -2.98
CA PRO A 136 -44.40 18.49 -3.98
C PRO A 136 -45.81 18.32 -3.38
N TYR A 137 -45.95 18.32 -2.05
CA TYR A 137 -47.24 18.22 -1.36
C TYR A 137 -47.31 19.29 -0.26
N GLY A 138 -47.36 20.56 -0.69
CA GLY A 138 -47.31 21.73 0.18
C GLY A 138 -48.40 21.77 1.25
N ASP A 139 -48.12 21.15 2.39
CA ASP A 139 -49.02 21.12 3.54
C ASP A 139 -48.43 21.80 4.78
N GLY A 140 -47.33 22.56 4.65
CA GLY A 140 -46.98 23.65 5.58
C GLY A 140 -46.72 23.29 7.06
N PHE A 141 -46.68 22.01 7.44
CA PHE A 141 -46.57 21.58 8.84
C PHE A 141 -45.15 21.21 9.30
N GLY A 142 -44.11 21.47 8.49
CA GLY A 142 -42.71 21.13 8.80
C GLY A 142 -41.88 22.23 9.50
N ALA A 143 -42.51 23.26 10.07
CA ALA A 143 -41.78 24.32 10.75
C ALA A 143 -41.30 23.89 12.15
N ALA A 144 -39.98 23.80 12.30
CA ALA A 144 -39.19 23.86 13.53
C ALA A 144 -39.59 22.93 14.69
N THR A 145 -38.93 21.78 14.78
CA THR A 145 -38.57 21.21 16.09
C THR A 145 -37.05 21.15 16.18
N GLN A 146 -36.49 22.03 16.99
CA GLN A 146 -35.08 22.01 17.36
C GLN A 146 -34.87 20.76 18.22
N VAL A 147 -34.34 19.70 17.63
CA VAL A 147 -33.97 18.48 18.36
C VAL A 147 -32.76 18.83 19.22
N PRO A 148 -32.79 18.61 20.55
CA PRO A 148 -31.69 19.00 21.41
C PRO A 148 -30.45 18.14 21.12
N ALA A 149 -29.28 18.75 21.28
CA ALA A 149 -27.97 18.14 21.08
C ALA A 149 -27.85 16.82 21.84
N ARG A 150 -27.43 15.76 21.13
CA ARG A 150 -27.17 14.44 21.71
C ARG A 150 -25.85 14.52 22.49
N ASP A 151 -25.90 14.18 23.77
CA ASP A 151 -24.77 14.22 24.71
C ASP A 151 -23.66 13.24 24.29
N ASN A 152 -22.42 13.74 24.21
CA ASN A 152 -21.23 13.02 23.72
C ASN A 152 -20.60 12.16 24.82
N ASN A 153 -21.38 11.32 25.49
CA ASN A 153 -20.85 10.39 26.49
C ASN A 153 -21.67 9.11 26.59
N ALA A 154 -21.55 8.25 25.58
CA ALA A 154 -21.90 6.84 25.69
C ALA A 154 -20.83 6.05 24.95
N GLY A 155 -20.02 5.32 25.71
CA GLY A 155 -18.84 4.61 25.22
C GLY A 155 -19.14 3.69 24.05
N ASP A 156 -18.27 3.74 23.06
CA ASP A 156 -18.25 2.84 21.91
C ASP A 156 -18.01 1.40 22.41
N VAL A 157 -19.11 0.67 22.58
CA VAL A 157 -19.10 -0.79 22.70
C VAL A 157 -18.96 -1.31 21.28
N TYR A 158 -17.74 -1.64 20.89
CA TYR A 158 -17.48 -2.36 19.65
C TYR A 158 -18.10 -3.77 19.75
N ASP A 159 -19.02 -4.07 18.82
CA ASP A 159 -19.46 -5.42 18.47
C ASP A 159 -18.90 -5.75 17.07
N PHE A 160 -18.47 -7.00 16.90
CA PHE A 160 -17.47 -7.49 15.91
C PHE A 160 -17.76 -7.20 14.43
#